data_AF-A0A7Y3G5Z5-F1
#
_entry.id   AF-A0A7Y3G5Z5-F1
#
_cell.length_a   1.000
_cell.length_b   1.000
_cell.length_c   1.000
_cell.angle_alpha   90.00
_cell.angle_beta   90.00
_cell.angle_gamma   90.00
#
_symmetry.space_group_name_H-M   'P 1'
#
loop_
_entity.id
_entity.type
_entity.pdbx_description
1 polymer ?
#
loop_
_entity_poly.entity_id
_entity_poly.type
_entity_poly.pdbx_seq_one_letter_code
_entity_poly.pdbx_strand_id
1 'polypeptide(L)' 'SLRLPKTINTGEEVKATYKNGILKLNLQKKEEAKVAPKKVIEIS' A
#
# COMPACT_ATOMS: atom_id res chain seq x y z
N SER A 1 -7.32 -13.03 -14.93
CA SER A 1 -6.20 -12.17 -14.51
C SER A 1 -6.35 -11.82 -13.03
N LEU A 2 -5.25 -11.54 -12.34
CA LEU A 2 -5.26 -11.08 -10.93
C LEU A 2 -5.74 -9.62 -10.87
N ARG A 3 -6.69 -9.31 -9.97
CA ARG A 3 -7.15 -7.93 -9.73
C ARG A 3 -6.42 -7.36 -8.53
N LEU A 4 -5.72 -6.25 -8.73
CA LEU A 4 -5.00 -5.57 -7.66
C LEU A 4 -5.90 -4.52 -6.97
N PRO A 5 -5.78 -4.34 -5.65
CA PRO A 5 -6.41 -3.23 -4.95
C PRO A 5 -5.91 -1.88 -5.48
N LYS A 6 -6.78 -0.86 -5.47
CA LYS A 6 -6.44 0.51 -5.92
C LYS A 6 -5.34 1.18 -5.10
N THR A 7 -5.10 0.68 -3.90
CA THR A 7 -4.08 1.15 -2.95
C THR A 7 -2.68 0.68 -3.26
N ILE A 8 -2.51 -0.26 -4.21
CA ILE A 8 -1.18 -0.73 -4.64
C ILE A 8 -0.57 0.26 -5.62
N ASN A 9 0.72 0.54 -5.46
CA ASN A 9 1.48 1.33 -6.41
C ASN A 9 1.91 0.44 -7.59
N THR A 10 1.34 0.67 -8.76
CA THR A 10 1.65 -0.08 -9.99
C THR A 10 2.77 0.56 -10.83
N GLY A 11 3.23 1.74 -10.46
CA GLY A 11 4.34 2.42 -11.15
C GLY A 11 5.72 2.07 -10.59
N GLU A 12 5.77 1.36 -9.46
CA GLU A 12 7.00 0.88 -8.83
C GLU A 12 7.34 -0.56 -9.24
N GLU A 13 8.61 -0.91 -9.07
CA GLU A 13 9.11 -2.24 -9.36
C GLU A 13 8.49 -3.30 -8.43
N VAL A 14 7.95 -4.36 -9.02
CA VAL A 14 7.38 -5.49 -8.28
C VAL A 14 8.48 -6.46 -7.91
N LYS A 15 8.66 -6.71 -6.61
CA LYS A 15 9.61 -7.73 -6.12
C LYS A 15 8.90 -9.07 -5.98
N ALA A 16 9.47 -10.14 -6.51
CA ALA A 16 8.92 -11.49 -6.41
C ALA A 16 9.96 -12.48 -5.87
N THR A 17 9.49 -13.47 -5.10
CA THR A 17 10.33 -14.56 -4.60
C THR A 17 9.64 -15.89 -4.83
N TYR A 18 10.39 -16.90 -5.26
CA TYR A 18 9.90 -18.26 -5.43
C TYR A 18 10.63 -19.18 -4.46
N LYS A 19 9.87 -19.81 -3.56
CA LYS A 19 10.42 -20.72 -2.55
C LYS A 19 9.43 -21.82 -2.22
N ASN A 20 9.90 -23.06 -2.17
CA ASN A 20 9.10 -24.24 -1.81
C ASN A 20 7.81 -24.39 -2.64
N GLY A 21 7.88 -24.14 -3.95
CA GLY A 21 6.70 -24.24 -4.83
C GLY A 21 5.77 -23.03 -4.82
N ILE A 22 6.05 -21.99 -4.03
CA ILE A 22 5.18 -20.82 -3.87
C ILE A 22 5.85 -19.57 -4.43
N LEU A 23 5.17 -18.90 -5.37
CA LEU A 23 5.51 -17.56 -5.86
C LEU A 23 4.86 -16.50 -4.96
N LYS A 24 5.68 -15.69 -4.28
CA LYS A 24 5.23 -14.56 -3.46
C LYS A 24 5.55 -13.24 -4.15
N LEU A 25 4.53 -12.41 -4.33
CA LEU A 25 4.64 -11.06 -4.86
C LEU A 25 4.64 -10.05 -3.70
N ASN A 26 5.66 -9.21 -3.64
CA ASN A 26 5.76 -8.12 -2.67
C ASN A 26 5.40 -6.82 -3.39
N LEU A 27 4.19 -6.32 -3.12
CA LEU A 27 3.62 -5.14 -3.76
C LEU A 27 3.60 -3.96 -2.77
N GLN A 28 4.19 -2.84 -3.16
CA GLN A 28 4.18 -1.63 -2.34
C GLN A 28 2.81 -0.94 -2.39
N LYS A 29 2.42 -0.34 -1.27
CA LYS A 29 1.23 0.51 -1.22
C LYS A 29 1.61 1.92 -1.69
N LYS A 30 0.64 2.62 -2.28
CA LYS A 30 0.75 4.06 -2.53
C LYS A 30 0.96 4.77 -1.19
N GLU A 31 1.82 5.77 -1.20
CA GLU A 31 2.02 6.61 -0.02
C GLU A 31 0.71 7.33 0.29
N GLU A 32 0.11 7.00 1.44
CA GLU A 32 -1.09 7.68 1.90
C GLU A 32 -0.67 9.05 2.41
N ALA A 33 -1.26 10.11 1.85
CA ALA A 33 -1.11 11.45 2.41
C ALA A 33 -1.57 11.38 3.87
N LYS A 34 -0.64 11.60 4.81
CA LYS A 34 -0.95 11.64 6.24
C LYS A 34 -2.09 12.63 6.42
N VAL A 35 -3.28 12.11 6.75
CA VAL A 35 -4.44 12.97 7.00
C VAL A 35 -4.00 13.90 8.13
N ALA A 36 -4.01 15.21 7.85
CA ALA A 36 -3.64 16.18 8.86
C ALA A 36 -4.49 15.90 10.10
N PRO A 37 -3.87 15.76 11.29
CA PRO A 37 -4.62 15.46 12.49
C PRO A 37 -5.73 16.49 12.64
N LYS A 38 -6.95 16.02 12.92
CA LYS A 38 -8.11 16.90 13.11
C LYS A 38 -7.73 17.91 14.19
N LYS A 39 -7.81 19.21 13.87
CA LYS A 39 -7.65 20.25 14.88
C LYS A 39 -8.78 20.07 15.91
N VAL A 40 -8.42 19.69 17.13
CA VAL A 40 -9.35 19.68 18.26
C VAL A 40 -9.57 21.14 18.62
N ILE A 41 -10.80 21.62 18.51
CA ILE A 41 -11.18 22.96 18.98
C ILE A 41 -11.72 22.76 20.40
N GLU A 42 -11.01 23.30 21.39
CA GLU A 42 -11.47 23.36 22.77
C GLU A 42 -12.45 24.53 22.90
N ILE A 43 -13.64 24.28 23.46
CA ILE A 43 -14.63 25.31 23.75
C ILE A 43 -14.53 25.60 25.25
N SER A 44 -14.14 26.82 25.61
CA SER A 44 -14.11 27.36 26.98
C SER A 44 -15.40 28.06 27.35
#